data_AF-A0AA45R414-F1
#
_entry.id   AF-A0AA45R414-F1
#
_cell.length_a   1.000
_cell.length_b   1.000
_cell.length_c   1.000
_cell.angle_alpha   90.00
_cell.angle_beta   90.00
_cell.angle_gamma   90.00
#
_symmetry.space_group_name_H-M   'P 1'
#
loop_
_entity.id
_entity.type
_entity.pdbx_description
1 polymer ?
#
loop_
_entity_poly.entity_id
_entity_poly.type
_entity_poly.pdbx_seq_one_letter_code
_entity_poly.pdbx_strand_id
1 'polypeptide(L)'
;MGERISRTPAPVIRDLARRMARGRTLVNVAYAAQRGERGEQAVFAAPTLAAFPGRIGSPGGGFAHGFGSMGDYGVGVAGPPLPTFPQGSNPVPDFIPCARISDLLLDPGATIPYDGGVVRFPDTRLVHWAGGNPFHHHQDLKRLLRAMSTVDTTVVDETHWTATARHADVVLPAASSLERDDLAAGAGDRRLRAVRRVLEPVGQAREEFWIHARLAERLGAGEAFTEGLDSRGWLERIHERWRAAPGPPPAPPFDRFWRDGGVDLRAEPYRDAVFTDFRADPERFPLDTPSGKLELVSAVIAGFGLPDVAGHAGARPIKRTNPLSSDGEPRCGGSWSRAAAQRGAGTGAAQPGRRPRARSARR
;
A
#
# COMPACT_ATOMS: atom_id res chain seq x y z
N MET A 1 6.24 -23.00 27.03
CA MET A 1 6.78 -21.84 26.27
C MET A 1 5.73 -20.76 26.02
N GLY A 2 4.58 -21.07 25.42
CA GLY A 2 3.51 -20.08 25.12
C GLY A 2 3.09 -19.22 26.33
N GLU A 3 2.70 -19.85 27.44
CA GLU A 3 2.33 -19.15 28.68
C GLU A 3 3.42 -18.21 29.22
N ARG A 4 4.68 -18.66 29.22
CA ARG A 4 5.81 -17.86 29.70
C ARG A 4 6.03 -16.58 28.88
N ILE A 5 5.82 -16.65 27.56
CA ILE A 5 6.07 -15.53 26.65
C ILE A 5 4.85 -14.60 26.61
N SER A 6 3.66 -15.15 26.39
CA SER A 6 2.43 -14.35 26.24
C SER A 6 1.83 -13.90 27.56
N ARG A 7 2.28 -14.49 28.69
CA ARG A 7 1.68 -14.33 30.04
C ARG A 7 0.21 -14.74 30.10
N THR A 8 -0.23 -15.57 29.15
CA THR A 8 -1.58 -16.13 29.12
C THR A 8 -1.56 -17.52 29.74
N PRO A 9 -2.40 -17.82 30.74
CA PRO A 9 -2.41 -19.14 31.37
C PRO A 9 -2.58 -20.26 30.33
N ALA A 10 -1.78 -21.33 30.43
CA ALA A 10 -1.84 -22.43 29.46
C ALA A 10 -3.24 -23.05 29.29
N PRO A 11 -4.09 -23.18 30.34
CA PRO A 11 -5.46 -23.65 30.16
C PRO A 11 -6.29 -22.80 29.19
N VAL A 12 -6.13 -21.46 29.23
CA VAL A 12 -6.84 -20.52 28.35
C VAL A 12 -6.38 -20.68 26.90
N ILE A 13 -5.06 -20.80 26.67
CA ILE A 13 -4.50 -21.03 25.33
C ILE A 13 -5.06 -22.33 24.73
N ARG A 14 -5.10 -23.41 25.52
CA ARG A 14 -5.64 -24.71 25.07
C ARG A 14 -7.13 -24.65 24.78
N ASP A 15 -7.90 -23.95 25.62
CA ASP A 15 -9.33 -23.78 25.39
C ASP A 15 -9.61 -23.02 24.09
N LEU A 16 -8.90 -21.90 23.86
CA LEU A 16 -9.02 -21.11 22.64
C LEU A 16 -8.74 -21.95 21.38
N ALA A 17 -7.66 -22.75 21.41
CA ALA A 17 -7.33 -23.66 20.31
C ALA A 17 -8.44 -24.70 20.05
N ARG A 18 -9.03 -25.28 21.10
CA ARG A 18 -10.14 -26.24 20.98
C ARG A 18 -11.43 -25.59 20.48
N ARG A 19 -11.70 -24.33 20.85
CA ARG A 19 -12.86 -23.56 20.35
C ARG A 19 -12.69 -23.24 18.87
N MET A 20 -11.49 -22.80 18.46
CA MET A 20 -11.14 -22.57 17.06
C MET A 20 -11.33 -23.82 16.20
N ALA A 21 -10.92 -25.00 16.68
CA ALA A 21 -11.05 -26.26 15.94
C ALA A 21 -12.51 -26.72 15.77
N ARG A 22 -13.38 -26.43 16.76
CA ARG A 22 -14.79 -26.85 16.74
C ARG A 22 -15.70 -25.88 15.98
N GLY A 23 -15.35 -24.60 15.97
CA GLY A 23 -16.15 -23.54 15.38
C GLY A 23 -15.81 -23.25 13.92
N ARG A 24 -16.63 -22.40 13.32
CA ARG A 24 -16.25 -21.62 12.14
C ARG A 24 -15.44 -20.43 12.63
N THR A 25 -14.19 -20.31 12.19
CA THR A 25 -13.26 -19.30 12.72
C THR A 25 -12.47 -18.63 11.61
N LEU A 26 -12.42 -17.31 11.68
CA LEU A 26 -11.55 -16.44 10.91
C LEU A 26 -10.42 -15.94 11.82
N VAL A 27 -9.17 -16.20 11.43
CA VAL A 27 -7.98 -15.65 12.11
C VAL A 27 -7.67 -14.28 11.50
N ASN A 28 -8.08 -13.21 12.18
CA ASN A 28 -7.79 -11.85 11.73
C ASN A 28 -6.57 -11.28 12.47
N VAL A 29 -5.57 -10.80 11.74
CA VAL A 29 -4.41 -10.09 12.30
C VAL A 29 -4.48 -8.61 11.95
N ALA A 30 -4.41 -7.74 12.96
CA ALA A 30 -4.40 -6.30 12.75
C ALA A 30 -3.07 -5.82 12.16
N TYR A 31 -3.10 -4.73 11.37
CA TYR A 31 -1.88 -4.16 10.77
C TYR A 31 -0.83 -3.73 11.79
N ALA A 32 -1.22 -3.42 13.04
CA ALA A 32 -0.26 -3.08 14.09
C ALA A 32 0.70 -4.23 14.40
N ALA A 33 0.26 -5.48 14.28
CA ALA A 33 1.06 -6.65 14.65
C ALA A 33 2.33 -6.82 13.78
N GLN A 34 2.33 -6.26 12.56
CA GLN A 34 3.50 -6.27 11.67
C GLN A 34 4.37 -5.02 11.76
N ARG A 35 3.95 -4.00 12.52
CA ARG A 35 4.75 -2.77 12.75
C ARG A 35 5.62 -2.90 14.00
N GLY A 36 6.40 -3.97 14.05
CA GLY A 36 7.34 -4.26 15.13
C GLY A 36 8.52 -5.06 14.61
N GLU A 37 9.53 -5.25 15.45
CA GLU A 37 10.64 -6.15 15.14
C GLU A 37 10.09 -7.55 14.82
N ARG A 38 10.53 -8.14 13.70
CA ARG A 38 10.02 -9.42 13.18
C ARG A 38 8.51 -9.42 12.88
N GLY A 39 7.97 -8.29 12.46
CA GLY A 39 6.54 -8.12 12.17
C GLY A 39 6.00 -9.10 11.12
N GLU A 40 6.85 -9.59 10.21
CA GLU A 40 6.50 -10.61 9.23
C GLU A 40 6.08 -11.94 9.88
N GLN A 41 6.60 -12.27 11.07
CA GLN A 41 6.25 -13.49 11.77
C GLN A 41 4.80 -13.50 12.24
N ALA A 42 4.25 -12.34 12.62
CA ALA A 42 2.85 -12.23 13.01
C ALA A 42 1.92 -12.47 11.79
N VAL A 43 2.33 -11.96 10.62
CA VAL A 43 1.57 -12.12 9.37
C VAL A 43 1.70 -13.53 8.84
N PHE A 44 2.87 -14.17 8.94
CA PHE A 44 3.10 -15.55 8.52
C PHE A 44 2.38 -16.55 9.45
N ALA A 45 2.36 -16.30 10.77
CA ALA A 45 1.67 -17.16 11.72
C ALA A 45 0.15 -17.26 11.47
N ALA A 46 -0.47 -16.22 10.88
CA ALA A 46 -1.91 -16.17 10.65
C ALA A 46 -2.43 -17.25 9.68
N PRO A 47 -1.94 -17.33 8.41
CA PRO A 47 -2.32 -18.41 7.51
C PRO A 47 -1.86 -19.78 8.03
N THR A 48 -0.70 -19.88 8.69
CA THR A 48 -0.25 -21.14 9.30
C THR A 48 -1.24 -21.64 10.36
N LEU A 49 -1.70 -20.77 11.27
CA LEU A 49 -2.68 -21.11 12.28
C LEU A 49 -4.05 -21.46 11.66
N ALA A 50 -4.47 -20.68 10.66
CA ALA A 50 -5.74 -20.88 9.96
C ALA A 50 -5.81 -22.16 9.12
N ALA A 51 -4.65 -22.75 8.76
CA ALA A 51 -4.58 -24.00 8.03
C ALA A 51 -5.05 -25.20 8.88
N PHE A 52 -4.76 -25.22 10.18
CA PHE A 52 -5.05 -26.37 11.04
C PHE A 52 -6.54 -26.73 11.17
N PRO A 53 -7.48 -25.78 11.31
CA PRO A 53 -8.91 -26.10 11.30
C PRO A 53 -9.44 -26.55 9.92
N GLY A 54 -8.65 -26.43 8.85
CA GLY A 54 -9.05 -26.83 7.50
C GLY A 54 -10.18 -25.98 6.90
N ARG A 55 -10.32 -24.72 7.34
CA ARG A 55 -11.42 -23.81 6.96
C ARG A 55 -11.04 -22.72 5.95
N ILE A 56 -9.79 -22.66 5.50
CA ILE A 56 -9.37 -21.75 4.43
C ILE A 56 -10.21 -22.02 3.17
N GLY A 57 -10.72 -20.95 2.54
CA GLY A 57 -11.61 -21.04 1.39
C GLY A 57 -13.08 -21.31 1.72
N SER A 58 -13.48 -21.32 3.00
CA SER A 58 -14.89 -21.46 3.39
C SER A 58 -15.49 -20.12 3.86
N PRO A 59 -16.79 -19.86 3.65
CA PRO A 59 -17.44 -18.65 4.15
C PRO A 59 -17.23 -18.48 5.66
N GLY A 60 -16.67 -17.34 6.07
CA GLY A 60 -16.37 -17.02 7.47
C GLY A 60 -15.20 -17.82 8.08
N GLY A 61 -14.41 -18.53 7.26
CA GLY A 61 -13.26 -19.32 7.69
C GLY A 61 -11.96 -18.89 7.03
N GLY A 62 -10.82 -19.22 7.66
CA GLY A 62 -9.49 -18.95 7.11
C GLY A 62 -8.77 -17.83 7.85
N PHE A 63 -8.10 -16.95 7.13
CA PHE A 63 -7.37 -15.82 7.70
C PHE A 63 -7.71 -14.51 6.98
N ALA A 64 -7.50 -13.40 7.69
CA ALA A 64 -7.56 -12.06 7.13
C ALA A 64 -6.46 -11.18 7.75
N HIS A 65 -6.04 -10.15 7.03
CA HIS A 65 -5.06 -9.18 7.49
C HIS A 65 -5.66 -7.78 7.38
N GLY A 66 -5.82 -7.12 8.53
CA GLY A 66 -6.42 -5.80 8.64
C GLY A 66 -7.94 -5.78 8.47
N PHE A 67 -8.64 -6.91 8.64
CA PHE A 67 -10.10 -6.95 8.46
C PHE A 67 -10.80 -5.89 9.32
N GLY A 68 -11.57 -5.02 8.67
CA GLY A 68 -12.26 -3.87 9.26
C GLY A 68 -11.43 -2.56 9.35
N SER A 69 -10.16 -2.56 8.96
CA SER A 69 -9.27 -1.39 9.16
C SER A 69 -9.44 -0.30 8.10
N MET A 70 -9.86 -0.66 6.88
CA MET A 70 -9.95 0.25 5.73
C MET A 70 -11.39 0.58 5.32
N GLY A 71 -12.40 0.00 5.99
CA GLY A 71 -13.81 0.24 5.68
C GLY A 71 -14.28 -0.28 4.31
N ASP A 72 -13.46 -1.07 3.62
CA ASP A 72 -13.64 -1.56 2.25
C ASP A 72 -14.14 -3.02 2.18
N TYR A 73 -14.24 -3.71 3.32
CA TYR A 73 -14.70 -5.10 3.38
C TYR A 73 -16.21 -5.22 3.16
N GLY A 74 -16.62 -6.21 2.36
CA GLY A 74 -18.03 -6.44 2.04
C GLY A 74 -18.59 -5.46 1.00
N VAL A 75 -17.80 -4.46 0.58
CA VAL A 75 -18.15 -3.54 -0.49
C VAL A 75 -17.67 -4.17 -1.80
N GLY A 76 -18.51 -5.03 -2.37
CA GLY A 76 -18.18 -5.70 -3.61
C GLY A 76 -18.17 -4.69 -4.76
N VAL A 77 -17.01 -4.12 -5.08
CA VAL A 77 -16.86 -3.26 -6.26
C VAL A 77 -16.31 -4.12 -7.40
N ALA A 78 -17.10 -4.25 -8.45
CA ALA A 78 -16.68 -4.89 -9.69
C ALA A 78 -16.77 -3.83 -10.78
N GLY A 79 -15.63 -3.28 -11.15
CA GLY A 79 -15.55 -2.25 -12.16
C GLY A 79 -14.13 -2.12 -12.71
N PRO A 80 -13.96 -1.33 -13.78
CA PRO A 80 -12.64 -0.94 -14.24
C PRO A 80 -11.89 -0.20 -13.13
N PRO A 81 -10.56 -0.16 -13.18
CA PRO A 81 -9.76 0.73 -12.34
C PRO A 81 -10.34 2.15 -12.35
N LEU A 82 -10.22 2.84 -11.22
CA LEU A 82 -10.63 4.24 -11.12
C LEU A 82 -9.86 5.12 -12.11
N PRO A 83 -10.43 6.24 -12.58
CA PRO A 83 -9.70 7.20 -13.38
C PRO A 83 -8.55 7.79 -12.56
N THR A 84 -7.31 7.64 -13.05
CA THR A 84 -6.11 8.16 -12.39
C THR A 84 -5.25 8.93 -13.37
N PHE A 85 -4.50 9.90 -12.86
CA PHE A 85 -3.48 10.62 -13.63
C PHE A 85 -2.36 9.64 -14.09
N PRO A 86 -1.91 9.68 -15.36
CA PRO A 86 -0.83 8.81 -15.84
C PRO A 86 0.48 9.05 -15.08
N GLN A 87 1.09 8.00 -14.52
CA GLN A 87 2.35 8.11 -13.78
C GLN A 87 3.61 8.03 -14.68
N GLY A 88 3.44 7.70 -15.96
CA GLY A 88 4.56 7.50 -16.89
C GLY A 88 5.44 6.30 -16.52
N SER A 89 6.66 6.28 -17.08
CA SER A 89 7.71 5.32 -16.73
C SER A 89 8.87 6.07 -16.08
N ASN A 90 9.28 5.68 -14.88
CA ASN A 90 10.44 6.25 -14.22
C ASN A 90 11.72 5.56 -14.75
N PRO A 91 12.62 6.26 -15.46
CA PRO A 91 13.84 5.66 -15.98
C PRO A 91 14.89 5.39 -14.89
N VAL A 92 14.71 5.93 -13.67
CA VAL A 92 15.61 5.68 -12.53
C VAL A 92 15.24 4.33 -11.90
N PRO A 93 16.11 3.31 -12.00
CA PRO A 93 15.82 1.97 -11.48
C PRO A 93 16.14 1.84 -9.98
N ASP A 94 16.82 2.84 -9.39
CA ASP A 94 17.20 2.84 -7.99
C ASP A 94 15.96 2.75 -7.09
N PHE A 95 16.06 1.91 -6.08
CA PHE A 95 14.97 1.60 -5.18
C PHE A 95 15.48 1.56 -3.75
N ILE A 96 14.73 2.15 -2.83
CA ILE A 96 14.92 1.95 -1.40
C ILE A 96 13.62 1.51 -0.73
N PRO A 97 13.67 0.66 0.31
CA PRO A 97 12.52 0.46 1.19
C PRO A 97 12.20 1.79 1.88
N CYS A 98 10.95 2.26 1.81
CA CYS A 98 10.59 3.63 2.22
C CYS A 98 11.01 4.01 3.66
N ALA A 99 10.96 3.06 4.61
CA ALA A 99 11.38 3.28 5.99
C ALA A 99 12.90 3.46 6.17
N ARG A 100 13.70 3.33 5.10
CA ARG A 100 15.17 3.44 5.10
C ARG A 100 15.67 4.84 4.72
N ILE A 101 14.80 5.86 4.61
CA ILE A 101 15.22 7.20 4.22
C ILE A 101 16.38 7.76 5.07
N SER A 102 16.34 7.59 6.41
CA SER A 102 17.44 8.07 7.25
C SER A 102 18.73 7.28 7.06
N ASP A 103 18.64 5.97 6.77
CA ASP A 103 19.81 5.13 6.45
C ASP A 103 20.41 5.58 5.11
N LEU A 104 19.56 5.78 4.09
CA LEU A 104 19.93 6.28 2.77
C LEU A 104 20.74 7.58 2.86
N LEU A 105 20.22 8.57 3.58
CA LEU A 105 20.80 9.92 3.61
C LEU A 105 22.04 10.04 4.50
N LEU A 106 22.18 9.17 5.51
CA LEU A 106 23.35 9.16 6.40
C LEU A 106 24.50 8.32 5.86
N ASP A 107 24.20 7.25 5.11
CA ASP A 107 25.18 6.26 4.67
C ASP A 107 25.15 6.03 3.13
N PRO A 108 25.39 7.08 2.30
CA PRO A 108 25.37 6.94 0.84
C PRO A 108 26.40 5.90 0.37
N GLY A 109 25.99 5.04 -0.56
CA GLY A 109 26.80 3.96 -1.10
C GLY A 109 26.83 2.67 -0.27
N ALA A 110 26.29 2.68 0.96
CA ALA A 110 26.15 1.48 1.77
C ALA A 110 25.19 0.47 1.14
N THR A 111 25.35 -0.81 1.50
CA THR A 111 24.51 -1.90 1.02
C THR A 111 23.74 -2.57 2.16
N ILE A 112 22.49 -2.93 1.90
CA ILE A 112 21.63 -3.64 2.86
C ILE A 112 21.04 -4.90 2.21
N PRO A 113 20.85 -5.98 2.99
CA PRO A 113 20.05 -7.11 2.53
C PRO A 113 18.57 -6.70 2.46
N TYR A 114 17.88 -7.10 1.39
CA TYR A 114 16.46 -6.84 1.21
C TYR A 114 15.82 -7.89 0.30
N ASP A 115 14.80 -8.59 0.81
CA ASP A 115 13.97 -9.52 0.01
C ASP A 115 14.82 -10.59 -0.73
N GLY A 116 15.84 -11.13 -0.04
CA GLY A 116 16.79 -12.09 -0.60
C GLY A 116 17.87 -11.53 -1.52
N GLY A 117 17.77 -10.24 -1.88
CA GLY A 117 18.77 -9.51 -2.64
C GLY A 117 19.55 -8.50 -1.80
N VAL A 118 20.20 -7.58 -2.51
CA VAL A 118 20.96 -6.48 -1.92
C VAL A 118 20.50 -5.17 -2.57
N VAL A 119 20.27 -4.15 -1.75
CA VAL A 119 20.00 -2.78 -2.18
C VAL A 119 21.21 -1.93 -1.82
N ARG A 120 21.67 -1.10 -2.76
CA ARG A 120 22.70 -0.09 -2.53
C ARG A 120 22.05 1.28 -2.44
N PHE A 121 22.42 2.07 -1.44
CA PHE A 121 21.90 3.42 -1.26
C PHE A 121 22.53 4.40 -2.26
N PRO A 122 21.74 5.12 -3.07
CA PRO A 122 22.27 6.20 -3.91
C PRO A 122 22.72 7.41 -3.09
N ASP A 123 23.62 8.22 -3.64
CA ASP A 123 24.01 9.52 -3.06
C ASP A 123 22.92 10.56 -3.39
N THR A 124 21.92 10.66 -2.51
CA THR A 124 20.78 11.56 -2.68
C THR A 124 21.11 12.95 -2.16
N ARG A 125 20.99 13.96 -3.03
CA ARG A 125 21.30 15.37 -2.73
C ARG A 125 20.11 16.31 -2.68
N LEU A 126 18.95 15.87 -3.18
CA LEU A 126 17.73 16.65 -3.16
C LEU A 126 16.56 15.79 -2.70
N VAL A 127 15.74 16.33 -1.80
CA VAL A 127 14.46 15.72 -1.40
C VAL A 127 13.33 16.68 -1.75
N HIS A 128 12.42 16.24 -2.62
CA HIS A 128 11.15 16.92 -2.89
C HIS A 128 10.02 16.11 -2.28
N TRP A 129 9.32 16.69 -1.30
CA TRP A 129 8.23 16.04 -0.59
C TRP A 129 6.88 16.70 -0.87
N ALA A 130 5.91 15.93 -1.33
CA ALA A 130 4.53 16.39 -1.53
C ALA A 130 3.54 15.46 -0.82
N GLY A 131 2.53 16.02 -0.16
CA GLY A 131 1.41 15.25 0.41
C GLY A 131 1.75 14.37 1.62
N GLY A 132 2.79 14.69 2.38
CA GLY A 132 3.14 13.94 3.59
C GLY A 132 3.99 14.72 4.60
N ASN A 133 4.07 14.18 5.82
CA ASN A 133 4.82 14.77 6.92
C ASN A 133 5.80 13.75 7.53
N PRO A 134 7.03 13.60 6.99
CA PRO A 134 8.05 12.69 7.50
C PRO A 134 8.37 12.91 8.97
N PHE A 135 8.37 14.16 9.43
CA PHE A 135 8.57 14.47 10.84
C PHE A 135 7.41 14.05 11.77
N HIS A 136 6.36 13.43 11.22
CA HIS A 136 5.30 12.78 11.97
C HIS A 136 5.28 11.26 11.79
N HIS A 137 5.44 10.75 10.57
CA HIS A 137 5.26 9.31 10.31
C HIS A 137 6.56 8.47 10.37
N HIS A 138 7.74 9.10 10.33
CA HIS A 138 9.01 8.39 10.51
C HIS A 138 9.39 8.30 11.98
N GLN A 139 10.21 7.30 12.28
CA GLN A 139 10.71 7.00 13.62
C GLN A 139 11.98 7.81 13.90
N ASP A 140 12.34 7.95 15.18
CA ASP A 140 13.53 8.69 15.63
C ASP A 140 13.71 10.04 14.91
N LEU A 141 12.85 11.00 15.26
CA LEU A 141 12.82 12.31 14.62
C LEU A 141 14.14 13.07 14.74
N LYS A 142 14.96 12.80 15.76
CA LYS A 142 16.28 13.41 15.91
C LYS A 142 17.25 12.85 14.87
N ARG A 143 17.21 11.55 14.61
CA ARG A 143 18.00 10.92 13.54
C ARG A 143 17.51 11.35 12.17
N LEU A 144 16.20 11.40 11.95
CA LEU A 144 15.65 11.93 10.71
C LEU A 144 16.07 13.37 10.47
N LEU A 145 16.04 14.24 11.49
CA LEU A 145 16.49 15.63 11.35
C LEU A 145 17.94 15.69 10.90
N ARG A 146 18.85 14.92 11.53
CA ARG A 146 20.26 14.85 11.10
C ARG A 146 20.39 14.39 9.65
N ALA A 147 19.64 13.35 9.28
CA ALA A 147 19.64 12.79 7.93
C ALA A 147 19.15 13.81 6.89
N MET A 148 18.05 14.51 7.16
CA MET A 148 17.51 15.55 6.27
C MET A 148 18.44 16.77 6.16
N SER A 149 19.35 16.99 7.12
CA SER A 149 20.35 18.05 7.05
C SER A 149 21.60 17.69 6.23
N THR A 150 21.72 16.45 5.71
CA THR A 150 22.86 16.05 4.86
C THR A 150 22.63 16.30 3.38
N VAL A 151 21.37 16.55 2.97
CA VAL A 151 21.04 16.86 1.57
C VAL A 151 21.26 18.33 1.27
N ASP A 152 21.53 18.66 0.01
CA ASP A 152 21.84 20.02 -0.41
C ASP A 152 20.57 20.89 -0.47
N THR A 153 19.42 20.29 -0.81
CA THR A 153 18.14 20.99 -0.95
C THR A 153 16.96 20.13 -0.52
N THR A 154 16.07 20.72 0.26
CA THR A 154 14.76 20.18 0.62
C THR A 154 13.63 21.08 0.14
N VAL A 155 12.74 20.53 -0.67
CA VAL A 155 11.56 21.22 -1.21
C VAL A 155 10.31 20.53 -0.71
N VAL A 156 9.33 21.29 -0.22
CA VAL A 156 8.08 20.73 0.30
C VAL A 156 6.88 21.44 -0.31
N ASP A 157 5.99 20.67 -0.93
CA ASP A 157 4.67 21.12 -1.37
C ASP A 157 3.71 20.95 -0.20
N GLU A 158 3.15 22.06 0.28
CA GLU A 158 2.46 22.05 1.56
C GLU A 158 1.30 23.05 1.65
N THR A 159 0.26 22.63 2.34
CA THR A 159 -0.96 23.39 2.60
C THR A 159 -0.94 24.12 3.94
N HIS A 160 -0.13 23.65 4.91
CA HIS A 160 -0.05 24.17 6.27
C HIS A 160 1.40 24.27 6.78
N TRP A 161 1.70 25.11 7.76
CA TRP A 161 3.04 25.16 8.38
C TRP A 161 3.34 23.93 9.28
N THR A 162 3.49 22.75 8.68
CA THR A 162 3.81 21.47 9.32
C THR A 162 5.26 21.42 9.79
N ALA A 163 5.60 20.41 10.62
CA ALA A 163 6.97 20.18 11.05
C ALA A 163 7.92 19.94 9.86
N THR A 164 7.42 19.31 8.79
CA THR A 164 8.19 19.09 7.56
C THR A 164 8.48 20.41 6.84
N ALA A 165 7.48 21.26 6.65
CA ALA A 165 7.68 22.58 6.05
C ALA A 165 8.64 23.47 6.86
N ARG A 166 8.63 23.38 8.21
CA ARG A 166 9.57 24.12 9.07
C ARG A 166 11.03 23.72 8.92
N HIS A 167 11.29 22.53 8.38
CA HIS A 167 12.63 21.99 8.15
C HIS A 167 13.02 21.99 6.67
N ALA A 168 12.22 22.62 5.81
CA ALA A 168 12.49 22.72 4.38
C ALA A 168 13.28 23.98 4.04
N ASP A 169 14.11 23.91 2.99
CA ASP A 169 14.77 25.08 2.40
C ASP A 169 13.78 25.90 1.57
N VAL A 170 12.87 25.21 0.87
CA VAL A 170 11.83 25.82 0.04
C VAL A 170 10.47 25.21 0.37
N VAL A 171 9.49 26.06 0.67
CA VAL A 171 8.10 25.67 0.85
C VAL A 171 7.27 26.24 -0.31
N LEU A 172 6.62 25.35 -1.05
CA LEU A 172 5.72 25.70 -2.15
C LEU A 172 4.27 25.62 -1.64
N PRO A 173 3.53 26.75 -1.57
CA PRO A 173 2.18 26.76 -1.03
C PRO A 173 1.21 26.06 -1.99
N ALA A 174 0.76 24.87 -1.60
CA ALA A 174 -0.18 24.07 -2.36
C ALA A 174 -1.63 24.42 -2.01
N ALA A 175 -2.51 24.41 -3.01
CA ALA A 175 -3.94 24.54 -2.84
C ALA A 175 -4.53 23.26 -2.22
N SER A 176 -5.39 23.43 -1.22
CA SER A 176 -6.15 22.36 -0.56
C SER A 176 -7.20 21.75 -1.50
N SER A 177 -7.79 20.63 -1.08
CA SER A 177 -8.88 19.97 -1.82
C SER A 177 -10.15 20.82 -1.96
N LEU A 178 -10.31 21.88 -1.16
CA LEU A 178 -11.43 22.83 -1.29
C LEU A 178 -11.15 23.93 -2.32
N GLU A 179 -9.89 24.10 -2.71
CA GLU A 179 -9.40 25.18 -3.57
C GLU A 179 -9.11 24.71 -5.00
N ARG A 180 -9.42 23.46 -5.34
CA ARG A 180 -9.15 22.85 -6.65
C ARG A 180 -10.26 21.91 -7.11
N ASP A 181 -10.34 21.72 -8.42
CA ASP A 181 -11.18 20.71 -9.05
C ASP A 181 -10.47 19.35 -9.04
N ASP A 182 -11.19 18.24 -8.83
CA ASP A 182 -10.63 16.89 -8.84
C ASP A 182 -11.68 15.79 -9.15
N LEU A 183 -11.23 14.55 -9.31
CA LEU A 183 -12.04 13.33 -9.35
C LEU A 183 -11.76 12.49 -8.10
N ALA A 184 -12.79 12.08 -7.35
CA ALA A 184 -12.61 11.33 -6.11
C ALA A 184 -13.38 10.01 -6.05
N ALA A 185 -12.64 8.93 -5.81
CA ALA A 185 -13.16 7.62 -5.41
C ALA A 185 -12.06 6.79 -4.73
N GLY A 186 -12.44 5.98 -3.74
CA GLY A 186 -11.61 4.90 -3.19
C GLY A 186 -11.93 3.54 -3.81
N ALA A 187 -11.06 2.54 -3.60
CA ALA A 187 -11.24 1.19 -4.15
C ALA A 187 -12.55 0.49 -3.69
N GLY A 188 -13.07 0.86 -2.52
CA GLY A 188 -14.36 0.39 -2.00
C GLY A 188 -15.52 1.35 -2.26
N ASP A 189 -15.30 2.48 -2.92
CA ASP A 189 -16.37 3.45 -3.15
C ASP A 189 -17.35 2.96 -4.22
N ARG A 190 -18.63 3.24 -3.99
CA ARG A 190 -19.71 2.93 -4.92
C ARG A 190 -20.02 4.08 -5.88
N ARG A 191 -19.19 5.13 -5.88
CA ARG A 191 -19.42 6.34 -6.67
C ARG A 191 -18.10 7.03 -6.98
N LEU A 192 -17.93 7.40 -8.25
CA LEU A 192 -16.95 8.37 -8.68
C LEU A 192 -17.55 9.77 -8.52
N ARG A 193 -16.90 10.65 -7.78
CA ARG A 193 -17.40 12.00 -7.47
C ARG A 193 -16.65 13.05 -8.27
N ALA A 194 -17.38 14.03 -8.79
CA ALA A 194 -16.80 15.28 -9.27
C ALA A 194 -16.57 16.18 -8.06
N VAL A 195 -15.30 16.45 -7.72
CA VAL A 195 -14.94 17.38 -6.65
C VAL A 195 -14.76 18.74 -7.29
N ARG A 196 -15.68 19.66 -6.98
CA ARG A 196 -15.62 21.03 -7.50
C ARG A 196 -14.95 21.92 -6.47
N ARG A 197 -14.11 22.81 -6.95
CA ARG A 197 -13.55 23.90 -6.17
C ARG A 197 -14.67 24.69 -5.47
N VAL A 198 -14.51 24.90 -4.17
CA VAL A 198 -15.47 25.62 -3.31
C VAL A 198 -15.05 27.09 -3.12
N LEU A 199 -13.75 27.37 -3.16
CA LEU A 199 -13.18 28.72 -3.06
C LEU A 199 -11.94 28.85 -3.94
N GLU A 200 -11.56 30.08 -4.30
CA GLU A 200 -10.28 30.32 -4.98
C GLU A 200 -9.09 29.99 -4.06
N PRO A 201 -7.94 29.54 -4.61
CA PRO A 201 -6.72 29.36 -3.84
C PRO A 201 -6.35 30.62 -3.04
N VAL A 202 -6.17 30.46 -1.73
CA VAL A 202 -5.93 31.60 -0.83
C VAL A 202 -4.49 32.10 -0.95
N GLY A 203 -4.34 33.44 -1.01
CA GLY A 203 -3.05 34.10 -1.05
C GLY A 203 -2.24 33.74 -2.31
N GLN A 204 -1.09 33.11 -2.13
CA GLN A 204 -0.21 32.67 -3.21
C GLN A 204 -0.29 31.16 -3.47
N ALA A 205 -1.25 30.46 -2.85
CA ALA A 205 -1.43 29.03 -3.07
C ALA A 205 -1.71 28.73 -4.56
N ARG A 206 -1.21 27.58 -5.01
CA ARG A 206 -1.36 27.09 -6.38
C ARG A 206 -1.67 25.61 -6.37
N GLU A 207 -2.41 25.15 -7.37
CA GLU A 207 -2.63 23.71 -7.57
C GLU A 207 -1.29 23.00 -7.84
N GLU A 208 -1.14 21.78 -7.33
CA GLU A 208 0.09 20.99 -7.50
C GLU A 208 0.42 20.77 -8.99
N PHE A 209 -0.59 20.55 -9.85
CA PHE A 209 -0.37 20.45 -11.29
C PHE A 209 0.26 21.72 -11.86
N TRP A 210 -0.19 22.90 -11.44
CA TRP A 210 0.40 24.18 -11.87
C TRP A 210 1.84 24.31 -11.40
N ILE A 211 2.12 23.97 -10.12
CA ILE A 211 3.47 24.02 -9.54
C ILE A 211 4.43 23.16 -10.37
N HIS A 212 4.05 21.90 -10.61
CA HIS A 212 4.87 20.95 -11.35
C HIS A 212 4.96 21.27 -12.84
N ALA A 213 3.92 21.84 -13.46
CA ALA A 213 3.98 22.33 -14.84
C ALA A 213 5.00 23.46 -14.99
N ARG A 214 5.05 24.41 -14.05
CA ARG A 214 6.01 25.52 -14.07
C ARG A 214 7.44 25.08 -13.74
N LEU A 215 7.59 24.02 -12.93
CA LEU A 215 8.87 23.37 -12.73
C LEU A 215 9.32 22.65 -14.01
N ALA A 216 8.46 21.85 -14.63
CA ALA A 216 8.74 21.16 -15.87
C ALA A 216 9.12 22.12 -17.01
N GLU A 217 8.44 23.26 -17.14
CA GLU A 217 8.79 24.32 -18.10
C GLU A 217 10.23 24.83 -17.90
N ARG A 218 10.64 25.10 -16.65
CA ARG A 218 12.01 25.54 -16.33
C ARG A 218 13.06 24.47 -16.59
N LEU A 219 12.67 23.19 -16.55
CA LEU A 219 13.50 22.04 -16.89
C LEU A 219 13.45 21.67 -18.37
N GLY A 220 12.72 22.43 -19.21
CA GLY A 220 12.59 22.16 -20.64
C GLY A 220 11.64 21.01 -21.00
N ALA A 221 10.81 20.55 -20.05
CA ALA A 221 9.86 19.44 -20.21
C ALA A 221 8.38 19.87 -20.11
N GLY A 222 8.09 21.18 -20.18
CA GLY A 222 6.74 21.73 -19.97
C GLY A 222 5.69 21.21 -20.95
N GLU A 223 5.98 21.16 -22.25
CA GLU A 223 5.05 20.63 -23.26
C GLU A 223 4.77 19.14 -23.05
N ALA A 224 5.81 18.35 -22.75
CA ALA A 224 5.68 16.92 -22.49
C ALA A 224 4.89 16.64 -21.19
N PHE A 225 5.07 17.46 -20.16
CA PHE A 225 4.34 17.33 -18.89
C PHE A 225 2.87 17.71 -19.03
N THR A 226 2.59 18.84 -19.68
CA THR A 226 1.22 19.39 -19.78
C THR A 226 0.40 18.72 -20.88
N GLU A 227 1.04 18.23 -21.94
CA GLU A 227 0.39 17.82 -23.19
C GLU A 227 -0.55 18.91 -23.76
N GLY A 228 -0.21 20.18 -23.53
CA GLY A 228 -1.03 21.33 -23.92
C GLY A 228 -2.33 21.50 -23.12
N LEU A 229 -2.48 20.77 -22.01
CA LEU A 229 -3.65 20.86 -21.13
C LEU A 229 -3.33 21.57 -19.81
N ASP A 230 -4.34 22.26 -19.30
CA ASP A 230 -4.41 22.71 -17.91
C ASP A 230 -5.03 21.62 -17.00
N SER A 231 -5.15 21.90 -15.70
CA SER A 231 -5.77 20.97 -14.73
C SER A 231 -7.15 20.50 -15.18
N ARG A 232 -7.99 21.42 -15.70
CA ARG A 232 -9.36 21.12 -16.12
C ARG A 232 -9.39 20.17 -17.31
N GLY A 233 -8.59 20.45 -18.33
CA GLY A 233 -8.45 19.60 -19.50
C GLY A 233 -7.93 18.21 -19.14
N TRP A 234 -7.06 18.10 -18.14
CA TRP A 234 -6.59 16.80 -17.64
C TRP A 234 -7.70 15.99 -16.97
N LEU A 235 -8.53 16.61 -16.13
CA LEU A 235 -9.68 15.92 -15.50
C LEU A 235 -10.65 15.38 -16.57
N GLU A 236 -10.93 16.18 -17.60
CA GLU A 236 -11.77 15.76 -18.72
C GLU A 236 -11.14 14.60 -19.50
N ARG A 237 -9.86 14.71 -19.87
CA ARG A 237 -9.13 13.66 -20.60
C ARG A 237 -9.08 12.35 -19.82
N ILE A 238 -8.81 12.41 -18.52
CA ILE A 238 -8.77 11.24 -17.63
C ILE A 238 -10.15 10.58 -17.56
N HIS A 239 -11.21 11.36 -17.36
CA HIS A 239 -12.57 10.86 -17.31
C HIS A 239 -13.00 10.22 -18.64
N GLU A 240 -12.76 10.86 -19.78
CA GLU A 240 -13.15 10.31 -21.10
C GLU A 240 -12.37 9.05 -21.46
N ARG A 241 -11.07 8.97 -21.13
CA ARG A 241 -10.29 7.73 -21.29
C ARG A 241 -10.86 6.59 -20.45
N TRP A 242 -11.21 6.88 -19.20
CA TRP A 242 -11.81 5.90 -18.29
C TRP A 242 -13.18 5.41 -18.80
N ARG A 243 -14.03 6.33 -19.27
CA ARG A 243 -15.33 6.03 -19.87
C ARG A 243 -15.22 5.17 -21.14
N ALA A 244 -14.19 5.39 -21.96
CA ALA A 244 -13.97 4.67 -23.21
C ALA A 244 -13.29 3.30 -23.03
N ALA A 245 -12.70 3.02 -21.87
CA ALA A 245 -12.04 1.74 -21.59
C ALA A 245 -13.05 0.57 -21.67
N PRO A 246 -12.63 -0.66 -22.02
CA PRO A 246 -13.51 -1.82 -21.99
C PRO A 246 -13.91 -2.22 -20.56
N GLY A 247 -15.20 -2.47 -20.32
CA GLY A 247 -15.74 -2.95 -19.05
C GLY A 247 -16.55 -1.99 -18.12
N PRO A 248 -16.47 -0.64 -18.17
CA PRO A 248 -17.18 0.26 -17.27
C PRO A 248 -18.72 0.09 -17.30
N PRO A 249 -19.43 0.47 -16.22
CA PRO A 249 -20.82 0.88 -16.39
C PRO A 249 -20.87 2.11 -17.33
N PRO A 250 -21.93 2.30 -18.13
CA PRO A 250 -22.05 3.46 -19.02
C PRO A 250 -21.94 4.76 -18.21
N ALA A 251 -20.77 5.40 -18.26
CA ALA A 251 -20.55 6.71 -17.66
C ALA A 251 -21.05 7.81 -18.60
N PRO A 252 -21.70 8.87 -18.08
CA PRO A 252 -22.09 10.00 -18.90
C PRO A 252 -20.85 10.75 -19.41
N PRO A 253 -20.94 11.56 -20.48
CA PRO A 253 -19.86 12.47 -20.88
C PRO A 253 -19.45 13.42 -19.75
N PHE A 254 -18.22 13.92 -19.77
CA PHE A 254 -17.62 14.71 -18.70
C PHE A 254 -18.50 15.87 -18.21
N ASP A 255 -19.08 16.68 -19.10
CA ASP A 255 -19.95 17.80 -18.69
C ASP A 255 -21.15 17.35 -17.86
N ARG A 256 -21.78 16.24 -18.26
CA ARG A 256 -22.90 15.68 -17.52
C ARG A 256 -22.44 15.04 -16.21
N PHE A 257 -21.35 14.27 -16.22
CA PHE A 257 -20.73 13.74 -15.00
C PHE A 257 -20.44 14.87 -14.00
N TRP A 258 -19.81 15.94 -14.49
CA TRP A 258 -19.39 17.09 -13.70
C TRP A 258 -20.59 17.77 -13.09
N ARG A 259 -21.61 18.10 -13.90
CA ARG A 259 -22.87 18.76 -13.48
C ARG A 259 -23.69 17.91 -12.51
N ASP A 260 -23.76 16.60 -12.73
CA ASP A 260 -24.53 15.66 -11.90
C ASP A 260 -23.77 15.30 -10.60
N GLY A 261 -22.53 15.79 -10.43
CA GLY A 261 -21.72 15.63 -9.21
C GLY A 261 -21.09 14.26 -9.05
N GLY A 262 -21.10 13.43 -10.10
CA GLY A 262 -20.54 12.09 -10.08
C GLY A 262 -21.39 11.05 -10.82
N VAL A 263 -20.91 9.81 -10.78
CA VAL A 263 -21.59 8.63 -11.33
C VAL A 263 -21.42 7.44 -10.38
N ASP A 264 -22.48 6.65 -10.21
CA ASP A 264 -22.42 5.45 -9.40
C ASP A 264 -21.61 4.36 -10.10
N LEU A 265 -20.76 3.69 -9.32
CA LEU A 265 -19.92 2.59 -9.76
C LEU A 265 -20.68 1.28 -9.57
N ARG A 266 -20.54 0.37 -10.54
CA ARG A 266 -21.14 -0.96 -10.44
C ARG A 266 -20.48 -1.72 -9.30
N ALA A 267 -21.33 -2.28 -8.44
CA ALA A 267 -20.92 -3.12 -7.33
C ALA A 267 -21.53 -4.51 -7.51
N GLU A 268 -20.69 -5.54 -7.60
CA GLU A 268 -21.15 -6.94 -7.53
C GLU A 268 -20.78 -7.48 -6.16
N PRO A 269 -21.75 -8.02 -5.38
CA PRO A 269 -21.45 -8.63 -4.09
C PRO A 269 -20.35 -9.69 -4.23
N TYR A 270 -19.46 -9.77 -3.24
CA TYR A 270 -18.55 -10.89 -3.12
C TYR A 270 -19.37 -12.18 -3.07
N ARG A 271 -19.24 -13.03 -4.10
CA ARG A 271 -20.03 -14.27 -4.20
C ARG A 271 -19.42 -15.39 -3.35
N ASP A 272 -18.09 -15.44 -3.28
CA ASP A 272 -17.34 -16.52 -2.67
C ASP A 272 -16.29 -16.01 -1.68
N ALA A 273 -15.90 -16.84 -0.72
CA ALA A 273 -14.80 -16.54 0.20
C ALA A 273 -13.45 -16.52 -0.55
N VAL A 274 -12.48 -15.78 -0.03
CA VAL A 274 -11.10 -15.82 -0.55
C VAL A 274 -10.58 -17.26 -0.48
N PHE A 275 -9.92 -17.73 -1.54
CA PHE A 275 -9.44 -19.11 -1.73
C PHE A 275 -10.52 -20.19 -1.93
N THR A 276 -11.77 -19.83 -2.26
CA THR A 276 -12.82 -20.82 -2.57
C THR A 276 -12.43 -21.74 -3.73
N ASP A 277 -11.92 -21.18 -4.82
CA ASP A 277 -11.52 -21.97 -5.99
C ASP A 277 -10.33 -22.91 -5.68
N PHE A 278 -9.29 -22.41 -5.02
CA PHE A 278 -8.16 -23.25 -4.55
C PHE A 278 -8.62 -24.38 -3.62
N ARG A 279 -9.58 -24.10 -2.72
CA ARG A 279 -10.15 -25.13 -1.86
C ARG A 279 -10.90 -26.20 -2.65
N ALA A 280 -11.62 -25.81 -3.70
CA ALA A 280 -12.42 -26.73 -4.50
C ALA A 280 -11.56 -27.63 -5.38
N ASP A 281 -10.50 -27.08 -5.98
CA ASP A 281 -9.61 -27.78 -6.89
C ASP A 281 -8.20 -27.14 -6.88
N PRO A 282 -7.30 -27.56 -5.96
CA PRO A 282 -5.99 -26.94 -5.80
C PRO A 282 -5.01 -27.27 -6.94
N GLU A 283 -5.28 -28.32 -7.73
CA GLU A 283 -4.47 -28.66 -8.91
C GLU A 283 -4.81 -27.74 -10.08
N ARG A 284 -6.10 -27.42 -10.26
CA ARG A 284 -6.57 -26.50 -11.29
C ARG A 284 -6.39 -25.03 -10.92
N PHE A 285 -6.49 -24.70 -9.64
CA PHE A 285 -6.37 -23.34 -9.12
C PHE A 285 -5.25 -23.23 -8.09
N PRO A 286 -4.00 -23.55 -8.45
CA PRO A 286 -2.87 -23.50 -7.52
C PRO A 286 -2.62 -22.07 -7.03
N LEU A 287 -2.05 -21.94 -5.83
CA LEU A 287 -1.57 -20.66 -5.33
C LEU A 287 -0.30 -20.23 -6.08
N ASP A 288 -0.05 -18.92 -6.14
CA ASP A 288 1.18 -18.35 -6.70
C ASP A 288 2.35 -18.50 -5.71
N THR A 289 2.73 -19.75 -5.47
CA THR A 289 3.84 -20.17 -4.62
C THR A 289 4.64 -21.22 -5.38
N PRO A 290 5.94 -21.41 -5.07
CA PRO A 290 6.74 -22.45 -5.73
C PRO A 290 6.09 -23.85 -5.73
N SER A 291 5.40 -24.20 -4.65
CA SER A 291 4.71 -25.50 -4.53
C SER A 291 3.28 -25.54 -5.09
N GLY A 292 2.71 -24.41 -5.49
CA GLY A 292 1.28 -24.29 -5.82
C GLY A 292 0.33 -24.39 -4.60
N LYS A 293 0.87 -24.44 -3.38
CA LYS A 293 0.14 -24.75 -2.13
C LYS A 293 0.41 -23.70 -1.06
N LEU A 294 -0.30 -23.80 0.07
CA LEU A 294 0.04 -23.00 1.24
C LEU A 294 1.35 -23.50 1.87
N GLU A 295 2.40 -22.70 1.79
CA GLU A 295 3.72 -23.03 2.33
C GLU A 295 3.81 -22.71 3.83
N LEU A 296 3.63 -23.74 4.68
CA LEU A 296 3.88 -23.60 6.13
C LEU A 296 5.37 -23.44 6.46
N VAL A 297 6.21 -23.96 5.56
CA VAL A 297 7.66 -23.79 5.52
C VAL A 297 8.03 -23.35 4.10
N SER A 298 8.59 -22.17 3.96
CA SER A 298 9.08 -21.60 2.71
C SER A 298 10.57 -21.89 2.54
N ALA A 299 10.89 -22.73 1.55
CA ALA A 299 12.27 -22.99 1.15
C ALA A 299 12.94 -21.75 0.56
N VAL A 300 12.16 -20.86 -0.08
CA VAL A 300 12.65 -19.58 -0.61
C VAL A 300 13.19 -18.70 0.52
N ILE A 301 12.40 -18.48 1.57
CA ILE A 301 12.82 -17.68 2.72
C ILE A 301 14.01 -18.32 3.44
N ALA A 302 13.97 -19.63 3.65
CA ALA A 302 15.09 -20.36 4.24
C ALA A 302 16.38 -20.22 3.42
N GLY A 303 16.25 -20.22 2.09
CA GLY A 303 17.37 -20.12 1.14
C GLY A 303 18.11 -18.79 1.20
N PHE A 304 17.50 -17.71 1.73
CA PHE A 304 18.19 -16.44 1.91
C PHE A 304 19.25 -16.46 3.02
N GLY A 305 19.23 -17.47 3.90
CA GLY A 305 20.27 -17.64 4.93
C GLY A 305 20.32 -16.50 5.96
N LEU A 306 19.20 -15.80 6.19
CA LEU A 306 19.14 -14.69 7.13
C LEU A 306 19.25 -15.18 8.60
N PRO A 307 20.13 -14.60 9.44
CA PRO A 307 20.40 -15.14 10.79
C PRO A 307 19.18 -15.16 11.73
N ASP A 308 18.27 -14.22 11.55
CA ASP A 308 17.16 -13.92 12.44
C ASP A 308 15.78 -14.30 11.87
N VAL A 309 15.72 -14.70 10.60
CA VAL A 309 14.48 -15.09 9.90
C VAL A 309 14.55 -16.57 9.53
N ALA A 310 13.62 -17.37 10.07
CA ALA A 310 13.44 -18.75 9.65
C ALA A 310 12.49 -18.82 8.44
N GLY A 311 12.59 -19.90 7.65
CA GLY A 311 11.64 -20.18 6.58
C GLY A 311 10.24 -20.56 7.05
N HIS A 312 9.88 -20.38 8.32
CA HIS A 312 8.56 -20.69 8.86
C HIS A 312 8.21 -19.72 9.99
N ALA A 313 6.92 -19.61 10.30
CA ALA A 313 6.47 -18.83 11.44
C ALA A 313 7.13 -19.33 12.74
N GLY A 314 7.82 -18.43 13.45
CA GLY A 314 8.59 -18.77 14.64
C GLY A 314 8.42 -17.77 15.78
N ALA A 315 8.23 -18.28 17.00
CA ALA A 315 8.22 -17.47 18.22
C ALA A 315 9.62 -17.41 18.84
N ARG A 316 10.52 -16.60 18.27
CA ARG A 316 11.78 -16.26 18.92
C ARG A 316 11.58 -15.04 19.81
N PRO A 317 12.02 -15.04 21.09
CA PRO A 317 11.95 -13.85 21.93
C PRO A 317 12.62 -12.66 21.24
N ILE A 318 11.98 -11.50 21.29
CA ILE A 318 12.64 -10.23 20.97
C ILE A 318 13.63 -9.98 22.11
N LYS A 319 14.93 -9.83 21.77
CA LYS A 319 15.88 -9.32 22.77
C LYS A 319 15.49 -7.88 23.01
N ARG A 320 15.11 -7.52 24.24
CA ARG A 320 14.95 -6.11 24.63
C ARG A 320 16.31 -5.43 24.48
N THR A 321 16.58 -4.84 23.34
CA THR A 321 17.55 -3.76 23.25
C THR A 321 16.85 -2.52 23.79
N ASN A 322 17.46 -1.87 24.77
CA ASN A 322 16.97 -0.59 25.26
C ASN A 322 17.32 0.46 24.20
N PRO A 323 16.36 1.06 23.48
CA PRO A 323 16.66 2.05 22.44
C PRO A 323 17.20 3.37 23.03
N LEU A 324 17.32 3.48 24.36
CA LEU A 324 17.81 4.66 25.08
C LEU A 324 19.21 4.49 25.69
N SER A 325 19.89 3.35 25.51
CA SER A 325 21.31 3.26 25.88
C SER A 325 22.16 3.98 24.83
N SER A 326 23.01 4.90 25.29
CA SER A 326 23.84 5.86 24.55
C SER A 326 24.74 5.30 23.44
N ASP A 327 24.86 3.98 23.30
CA ASP A 327 25.92 3.35 22.49
C ASP A 327 25.40 2.27 21.53
N GLY A 328 24.09 2.23 21.27
CA GLY A 328 23.51 1.27 20.33
C GLY A 328 22.43 1.92 19.48
N GLU A 329 22.75 2.26 18.24
CA GLU A 329 21.76 2.77 17.30
C GLU A 329 20.59 1.78 17.19
N PRO A 330 19.33 2.23 17.34
CA PRO A 330 18.18 1.41 17.00
C PRO A 330 18.16 1.22 15.48
N ARG A 331 18.86 0.19 15.00
CA ARG A 331 18.68 -0.30 13.64
C ARG A 331 17.26 -0.84 13.58
N CYS A 332 16.41 -0.28 12.72
CA CYS A 332 15.15 -0.92 12.35
C CYS A 332 15.48 -2.32 11.81
N GLY A 333 15.40 -3.33 12.68
CA GLY A 333 15.65 -4.72 12.39
C GLY A 333 14.44 -5.31 11.67
N GLY A 334 14.46 -5.16 10.36
CA GLY A 334 13.50 -5.74 9.44
C GLY A 334 14.15 -5.74 8.06
N SER A 335 14.84 -6.83 7.74
CA SER A 335 15.38 -7.12 6.39
C SER A 335 14.28 -7.55 5.40
N TRP A 336 13.03 -7.56 5.87
CA TRP A 336 11.82 -7.88 5.13
C TRP A 336 10.77 -6.81 5.36
N SER A 337 10.67 -5.85 4.45
CA SER A 337 9.44 -5.07 4.29
C SER A 337 9.23 -4.80 2.81
N ARG A 338 8.63 -5.76 2.10
CA ARG A 338 7.99 -5.49 0.82
C ARG A 338 6.50 -5.79 0.89
N ALA A 339 5.75 -4.74 0.57
CA ALA A 339 4.57 -4.73 -0.27
C ALA A 339 3.50 -5.80 -0.05
N ALA A 340 2.73 -5.65 1.03
CA ALA A 340 1.30 -6.02 0.99
C ALA A 340 0.36 -4.81 1.24
N ALA A 341 0.89 -3.65 1.66
CA ALA A 341 0.06 -2.48 1.99
C ALA A 341 -0.04 -1.41 0.88
N GLN A 342 0.86 -1.38 -0.11
CA GLN A 342 0.82 -0.39 -1.20
C GLN A 342 0.48 -0.95 -2.59
N ARG A 343 0.55 -2.28 -2.79
CA ARG A 343 -0.03 -2.94 -3.98
C ARG A 343 -1.53 -3.23 -3.84
N GLY A 344 -2.19 -2.67 -2.82
CA GLY A 344 -3.64 -2.71 -2.64
C GLY A 344 -4.36 -1.44 -3.11
N ALA A 345 -3.63 -0.38 -3.46
CA ALA A 345 -4.20 0.88 -3.97
C ALA A 345 -3.93 1.12 -5.47
N GLY A 346 -3.10 0.29 -6.09
CA GLY A 346 -2.84 0.31 -7.53
C GLY A 346 -3.18 -1.04 -8.15
N THR A 347 -4.31 -1.09 -8.85
CA THR A 347 -4.65 -2.04 -9.93
C THR A 347 -4.22 -3.50 -9.75
N GLY A 348 -5.19 -4.36 -9.43
CA GLY A 348 -5.07 -5.79 -9.69
C GLY A 348 -5.47 -6.68 -8.52
N ALA A 349 -6.78 -6.75 -8.24
CA ALA A 349 -7.32 -8.02 -7.83
C ALA A 349 -7.03 -9.01 -8.99
N ALA A 350 -5.97 -9.80 -8.86
CA ALA A 350 -5.77 -10.95 -9.72
C ALA A 350 -6.89 -11.94 -9.44
N GLN A 351 -8.04 -11.73 -10.11
CA GLN A 351 -8.99 -12.81 -10.32
C GLN A 351 -8.32 -13.82 -11.26
N PRO A 352 -8.30 -15.12 -10.93
CA PRO A 352 -7.93 -16.13 -11.91
C PRO A 352 -8.90 -16.01 -13.09
N GLY A 353 -8.36 -15.76 -14.28
CA GLY A 353 -9.13 -15.40 -15.47
C GLY A 353 -10.26 -16.38 -15.77
N ARG A 354 -11.51 -15.90 -15.70
CA ARG A 354 -12.65 -16.57 -16.33
C ARG A 354 -12.75 -16.10 -17.78
N ARG A 355 -12.30 -16.93 -18.73
CA ARG A 355 -12.78 -16.82 -20.12
C ARG A 355 -14.30 -17.04 -20.13
N PRO A 356 -15.10 -16.22 -20.81
CA PRO A 356 -16.54 -16.44 -20.91
C PRO A 356 -16.81 -17.73 -21.70
N ARG A 357 -17.57 -18.64 -21.11
CA ARG A 357 -18.12 -19.83 -21.79
C ARG A 357 -19.18 -19.35 -22.78
N ALA A 358 -18.91 -19.44 -24.09
CA ALA A 358 -19.95 -19.44 -25.11
C ALA A 358 -20.83 -20.69 -24.90
N ARG A 359 -22.09 -20.49 -24.53
CA ARG A 359 -23.10 -21.55 -24.63
C ARG A 359 -23.51 -21.66 -26.10
N SER A 360 -23.10 -22.74 -26.75
CA SER A 360 -23.70 -23.15 -28.02
C SER A 360 -25.15 -23.57 -27.76
N ALA A 361 -26.10 -22.76 -28.21
CA ALA A 361 -27.48 -23.20 -28.35
C ALA A 361 -27.56 -24.19 -29.53
N ARG A 362 -27.88 -25.44 -29.24
CA ARG A 362 -28.47 -26.36 -30.22
C ARG A 362 -29.99 -26.24 -30.08
N ARG A 363 -30.59 -25.47 -30.99
CA ARG A 363 -31.73 -25.81 -31.85
C ARG A 363 -32.26 -24.53 -32.47
#